data_AF-A0ABD3ZDV0-F1
#
_entry.id   AF-A0ABD3ZDV0-F1
#
_cell.length_a   1.000
_cell.length_b   1.000
_cell.length_c   1.000
_cell.angle_alpha   90.00
_cell.angle_beta   90.00
_cell.angle_gamma   90.00
#
_symmetry.space_group_name_H-M   'P 1'
#
loop_
_entity.id
_entity.type
_entity.pdbx_description
1 polymer ?
#
loop_
_entity_poly.entity_id
_entity_poly.type
_entity_poly.pdbx_seq_one_letter_code
_entity_poly.pdbx_strand_id
1 'polypeptide(L)'
;MKIFVSLLGVGALCALSLLSGCSNKTNSQVADSKGTELSQSIRNYAGDIQSAIEWHFKIQPSFKGKICNLRINLAPDGRLLAVTAEDGDPTLCSDAVKAVKLAKFPKPPSNEVYQIFKNTIIAVRPD
;
A
#
# COMPACT_ATOMS: atom_id res chain seq x y z
N MET A 1 -41.50 32.70 16.44
CA MET A 1 -41.79 32.31 17.84
C MET A 1 -40.51 31.71 18.40
N LYS A 2 -39.71 32.50 19.14
CA LYS A 2 -39.51 32.39 20.61
C LYS A 2 -38.90 31.02 20.98
N ILE A 3 -37.59 30.84 21.12
CA ILE A 3 -36.65 31.40 22.13
C ILE A 3 -37.29 31.44 23.52
N PHE A 4 -36.82 30.61 24.47
CA PHE A 4 -36.63 30.88 25.91
C PHE A 4 -35.83 29.68 26.49
N VAL A 5 -34.52 29.85 26.81
CA VAL A 5 -33.95 30.16 28.14
C VAL A 5 -33.93 28.91 29.04
N SER A 6 -32.77 28.42 29.49
CA SER A 6 -32.17 28.94 30.72
C SER A 6 -30.64 28.97 30.76
N LEU A 7 -30.20 30.15 31.17
CA LEU A 7 -28.89 30.63 31.52
C LEU A 7 -28.62 30.32 33.01
N LEU A 8 -27.42 29.82 33.33
CA LEU A 8 -26.74 29.88 34.64
C LEU A 8 -25.29 29.48 34.30
N GLY A 9 -24.27 30.32 34.19
CA GLY A 9 -24.09 31.68 34.69
C GLY A 9 -22.87 31.71 35.59
N VAL A 10 -21.64 31.69 35.03
CA VAL A 10 -20.38 32.28 35.56
C VAL A 10 -19.45 32.33 34.33
N GLY A 11 -19.09 33.46 33.73
CA GLY A 11 -18.39 34.57 34.37
C GLY A 11 -16.89 34.42 34.14
N ALA A 12 -16.40 34.55 32.90
CA ALA A 12 -14.99 34.88 32.62
C ALA A 12 -14.85 35.38 31.18
N LEU A 13 -14.25 36.55 31.05
CA LEU A 13 -13.97 37.24 29.81
C LEU A 13 -13.12 36.38 28.86
N CYS A 14 -13.66 35.97 27.72
CA CYS A 14 -12.85 35.68 26.53
C CYS A 14 -12.86 36.91 25.63
N ALA A 15 -12.17 37.95 26.08
CA ALA A 15 -11.74 39.03 25.20
C ALA A 15 -10.59 38.50 24.33
N LEU A 16 -10.75 38.71 23.03
CA LEU A 16 -9.81 38.57 21.92
C LEU A 16 -8.38 38.12 22.27
N SER A 17 -8.07 36.88 21.90
CA SER A 17 -6.72 36.48 21.51
C SER A 17 -6.81 35.80 20.15
N LEU A 18 -6.12 36.40 19.21
CA LEU A 18 -6.11 36.09 17.78
C LEU A 18 -5.51 34.70 17.52
N LEU A 19 -5.97 34.07 16.43
CA LEU A 19 -5.22 33.07 15.64
C LEU A 19 -4.60 31.92 16.46
N SER A 20 -5.43 31.04 17.04
CA SER A 20 -4.95 29.72 17.47
C SER A 20 -5.19 28.71 16.36
N GLY A 21 -4.23 28.63 15.43
CA GLY A 21 -4.09 27.46 14.58
C GLY A 21 -3.86 26.22 15.46
N CYS A 22 -4.59 25.14 15.19
CA CYS A 22 -4.33 23.85 15.82
C CYS A 22 -3.03 23.26 15.26
N SER A 23 -1.89 23.67 15.80
CA SER A 23 -0.66 22.89 15.77
C SER A 23 -0.57 22.10 17.07
N ASN A 24 -0.88 20.80 17.04
CA ASN A 24 0.02 19.77 17.56
C ASN A 24 -0.58 18.36 17.49
N LYS A 25 0.08 17.53 16.67
CA LYS A 25 0.67 16.29 17.18
C LYS A 25 2.02 16.10 16.49
N THR A 26 3.02 16.86 16.92
CA THR A 26 4.40 16.38 16.84
C THR A 26 4.50 15.24 17.85
N ASN A 27 4.30 14.01 17.37
CA ASN A 27 4.90 12.88 18.06
C ASN A 27 6.38 12.90 17.69
N SER A 28 7.22 13.22 18.65
CA SER A 28 8.66 13.03 18.57
C SER A 28 8.96 11.59 18.17
N GLN A 29 9.45 11.39 16.95
CA GLN A 29 10.43 10.36 16.69
C GLN A 29 11.57 11.01 15.92
N VAL A 30 12.57 11.49 16.66
CA VAL A 30 13.93 11.41 16.17
C VAL A 30 14.25 9.91 16.12
N ALA A 31 13.95 9.29 14.98
CA ALA A 31 14.27 7.89 14.70
C ALA A 31 14.44 7.75 13.18
N ASP A 32 15.70 7.70 12.77
CA ASP A 32 16.18 7.26 11.45
C ASP A 32 15.30 7.66 10.24
N SER A 33 15.50 8.88 9.74
CA SER A 33 14.90 9.34 8.47
C SER A 33 15.08 8.33 7.34
N LYS A 34 16.17 7.54 7.38
CA LYS A 34 16.49 6.48 6.42
C LYS A 34 15.56 5.27 6.51
N GLY A 35 15.19 4.82 7.72
CA GLY A 35 14.28 3.69 7.94
C GLY A 35 12.84 4.01 7.53
N THR A 36 12.40 5.26 7.73
CA THR A 36 11.08 5.71 7.28
C THR A 36 11.00 5.80 5.76
N GLU A 37 12.05 6.32 5.11
CA GLU A 37 12.18 6.38 3.65
C GLU A 37 12.18 4.99 3.01
N LEU A 38 13.02 4.07 3.51
CA LEU A 38 13.08 2.69 3.00
C LEU A 38 11.71 2.00 3.10
N SER A 39 11.00 2.18 4.21
CA SER A 39 9.66 1.62 4.41
C SER A 39 8.66 2.15 3.39
N GLN A 40 8.76 3.43 3.01
CA GLN A 40 7.94 4.01 1.95
C GLN A 40 8.32 3.42 0.57
N SER A 41 9.61 3.32 0.25
CA SER A 41 10.07 2.73 -1.01
C SER A 41 9.62 1.28 -1.18
N ILE A 42 9.63 0.48 -0.11
CA ILE A 42 9.13 -0.90 -0.11
C ILE A 42 7.64 -0.94 -0.48
N ARG A 43 6.82 -0.09 0.16
CA ARG A 43 5.37 -0.04 -0.10
C ARG A 43 5.06 0.43 -1.52
N ASN A 44 5.74 1.48 -1.97
CA ASN A 44 5.55 2.01 -3.32
C ASN A 44 5.92 0.96 -4.36
N TYR A 45 7.06 0.30 -4.19
CA TYR A 45 7.50 -0.75 -5.12
C TYR A 45 6.57 -1.98 -5.13
N ALA A 46 5.99 -2.34 -3.98
CA ALA A 46 4.94 -3.37 -3.93
C ALA A 46 3.72 -2.96 -4.79
N GLY A 47 3.29 -1.71 -4.68
CA GLY A 47 2.19 -1.15 -5.47
C GLY A 47 2.51 -1.13 -6.97
N ASP A 48 3.73 -0.79 -7.35
CA ASP A 48 4.19 -0.83 -8.74
C ASP A 48 4.15 -2.27 -9.31
N ILE A 49 4.58 -3.27 -8.52
CA ILE A 49 4.49 -4.69 -8.89
C ILE A 49 3.04 -5.12 -9.09
N GLN A 50 2.15 -4.76 -8.16
CA GLN A 50 0.72 -5.10 -8.24
C GLN A 50 0.10 -4.47 -9.48
N SER A 51 0.33 -3.17 -9.71
CA SER A 51 -0.18 -2.43 -10.87
C SER A 51 0.29 -3.04 -12.19
N ALA A 52 1.57 -3.45 -12.26
CA ALA A 52 2.13 -4.09 -13.46
C ALA A 52 1.46 -5.43 -13.78
N ILE A 53 1.02 -6.18 -12.76
CA ILE A 53 0.32 -7.46 -12.93
C ILE A 53 -1.13 -7.21 -13.31
N GLU A 54 -1.81 -6.33 -12.59
CA GLU A 54 -3.20 -5.96 -12.81
C GLU A 54 -3.45 -5.48 -14.24
N TRP A 55 -2.50 -4.72 -14.80
CA TRP A 55 -2.54 -4.27 -16.19
C TRP A 55 -2.70 -5.43 -17.21
N HIS A 56 -2.11 -6.59 -16.90
CA HIS A 56 -2.19 -7.79 -17.75
C HIS A 56 -3.20 -8.83 -17.24
N PHE A 57 -3.85 -8.57 -16.10
CA PHE A 57 -4.73 -9.51 -15.46
C PHE A 57 -6.19 -9.25 -15.87
N LYS A 58 -6.81 -10.26 -16.48
CA LYS A 58 -8.22 -10.17 -16.86
C LYS A 58 -9.11 -10.45 -15.65
N ILE A 59 -9.72 -9.40 -15.12
CA ILE A 59 -10.71 -9.51 -14.03
C ILE A 59 -11.96 -10.23 -14.55
N GLN A 60 -12.44 -11.20 -13.77
CA GLN A 60 -13.66 -11.96 -14.04
C GLN A 60 -14.54 -11.96 -12.78
N PRO A 61 -15.88 -11.89 -12.90
CA PRO A 61 -16.77 -11.90 -11.74
C PRO A 61 -16.59 -13.14 -10.84
N SER A 62 -16.19 -14.27 -11.42
CA SER A 62 -15.90 -15.53 -10.72
C SER A 62 -14.68 -15.47 -9.80
N PHE A 63 -13.87 -14.41 -9.87
CA PHE A 63 -12.70 -14.23 -9.03
C PHE A 63 -12.97 -13.43 -7.75
N LYS A 64 -14.17 -12.87 -7.60
CA LYS A 64 -14.53 -12.08 -6.42
C LYS A 64 -14.33 -12.87 -5.13
N GLY A 65 -13.61 -12.27 -4.17
CA GLY A 65 -13.33 -12.88 -2.87
C GLY A 65 -12.29 -14.02 -2.90
N LYS A 66 -11.69 -14.30 -4.06
CA LYS A 66 -10.62 -15.28 -4.20
C LYS A 66 -9.26 -14.61 -4.09
N ILE A 67 -8.25 -15.43 -3.81
CA ILE A 67 -6.85 -15.02 -3.70
C ILE A 67 -5.98 -16.05 -4.41
N CYS A 68 -4.87 -15.59 -4.97
CA CYS A 68 -3.74 -16.44 -5.32
C CYS A 68 -2.45 -15.88 -4.75
N ASN A 69 -1.69 -16.72 -4.06
CA ASN A 69 -0.36 -16.41 -3.57
C ASN A 69 0.66 -16.96 -4.58
N LEU A 70 1.41 -16.06 -5.20
CA LEU A 70 2.46 -16.39 -6.16
C LEU A 70 3.82 -16.08 -5.57
N ARG A 71 4.75 -17.03 -5.62
CA ARG A 71 6.17 -16.75 -5.40
C ARG A 71 6.78 -16.25 -6.70
N ILE A 72 7.42 -15.09 -6.65
CA ILE A 72 8.15 -14.52 -7.77
C ILE A 72 9.63 -14.40 -7.45
N ASN A 73 10.47 -14.61 -8.47
CA ASN A 73 11.90 -14.36 -8.40
C ASN A 73 12.24 -13.24 -9.38
N LEU A 74 12.89 -12.19 -8.89
CA LEU A 74 13.26 -11.03 -9.69
C LEU A 74 14.78 -10.92 -9.83
N ALA A 75 15.22 -10.53 -11.02
CA ALA A 75 16.57 -10.09 -11.26
C ALA A 75 16.79 -8.66 -10.72
N PRO A 76 18.05 -8.23 -10.48
CA PRO A 76 18.35 -6.87 -10.00
C PRO A 76 17.90 -5.74 -10.93
N ASP A 77 17.62 -6.05 -12.20
CA ASP A 77 17.12 -5.11 -13.21
C ASP A 77 15.59 -5.06 -13.29
N GLY A 78 14.88 -5.81 -12.44
CA GLY A 78 13.42 -5.90 -12.43
C GLY A 78 12.86 -7.00 -13.34
N ARG A 79 13.68 -7.76 -14.09
CA ARG A 79 13.14 -8.85 -14.92
C ARG A 79 12.63 -10.00 -14.06
N LEU A 80 11.50 -10.58 -14.43
CA LEU A 80 11.02 -11.84 -13.87
C LEU A 80 11.94 -13.00 -14.27
N LEU A 81 12.43 -13.75 -13.29
CA LEU A 81 13.22 -14.97 -13.47
C LEU A 81 12.35 -16.22 -13.36
N ALA A 82 11.47 -16.25 -12.36
CA ALA A 82 10.56 -17.37 -12.12
C ALA A 82 9.28 -16.90 -11.44
N VAL A 83 8.20 -17.64 -11.66
CA VAL A 83 6.94 -17.49 -10.94
C VAL A 83 6.35 -18.87 -10.68
N THR A 84 5.90 -19.10 -9.45
CA THR A 84 5.25 -20.34 -9.02
C THR A 84 4.00 -19.99 -8.20
N ALA A 85 2.90 -20.72 -8.42
CA ALA A 85 1.74 -20.61 -7.55
C ALA A 85 1.95 -21.47 -6.30
N GLU A 86 1.85 -20.86 -5.13
CA GLU A 86 2.08 -21.53 -3.84
C GLU A 86 0.74 -21.97 -3.23
N ASP A 87 -0.27 -21.11 -3.28
CA ASP A 87 -1.58 -21.36 -2.67
C ASP A 87 -2.68 -20.49 -3.30
N GLY A 88 -3.95 -20.89 -3.16
CA GLY A 88 -5.12 -20.15 -3.60
C GLY A 88 -5.99 -20.86 -4.63
N ASP A 89 -6.87 -20.10 -5.29
CA ASP A 89 -7.79 -20.65 -6.30
C ASP A 89 -7.02 -21.03 -7.58
N PRO A 90 -7.15 -22.27 -8.09
CA PRO A 90 -6.33 -22.76 -9.20
C PRO A 90 -6.58 -22.02 -10.51
N THR A 91 -7.82 -21.59 -10.77
CA THR A 91 -8.16 -20.84 -11.99
C THR A 91 -7.59 -19.43 -11.92
N LEU A 92 -7.76 -18.76 -10.77
CA LEU A 92 -7.17 -17.44 -10.53
C LEU A 92 -5.65 -17.49 -10.59
N CYS A 93 -5.02 -18.50 -9.98
CA CYS A 93 -3.58 -18.69 -10.00
C CYS A 93 -3.04 -18.94 -11.40
N SER A 94 -3.70 -19.77 -12.21
CA SER A 94 -3.28 -20.01 -13.59
C SER A 94 -3.28 -18.73 -14.43
N ASP A 95 -4.32 -17.90 -14.30
CA ASP A 95 -4.40 -16.63 -15.01
C ASP A 95 -3.45 -15.58 -14.44
N ALA A 96 -3.24 -15.57 -13.13
CA ALA A 96 -2.31 -14.67 -12.46
C ALA A 96 -0.86 -14.96 -12.87
N VAL A 97 -0.48 -16.24 -12.98
CA VAL A 97 0.84 -16.66 -13.51
C VAL A 97 1.04 -16.14 -14.93
N LYS A 98 0.02 -16.19 -15.80
CA LYS A 98 0.11 -15.65 -17.16
C LYS A 98 0.31 -14.14 -17.14
N ALA A 99 -0.47 -13.42 -16.32
CA ALA A 99 -0.34 -11.96 -16.19
C ALA A 99 1.07 -11.56 -15.69
N VAL A 100 1.57 -12.23 -14.66
CA VAL A 100 2.92 -12.02 -14.12
C VAL A 100 4.01 -12.26 -15.17
N LYS A 101 3.88 -13.29 -16.01
CA LYS A 101 4.83 -13.56 -17.10
C LYS A 101 4.85 -12.49 -18.18
N LEU A 102 3.72 -11.78 -18.37
CA LEU A 102 3.60 -10.68 -19.34
C LEU A 102 4.01 -9.33 -18.75
N ALA A 103 3.88 -9.18 -17.43
CA ALA A 103 4.20 -7.97 -16.72
C ALA A 103 5.68 -7.60 -16.85
N LYS A 104 5.93 -6.29 -16.98
CA LYS A 104 7.26 -5.71 -16.93
C LYS A 104 7.42 -5.00 -15.60
N PHE A 105 8.14 -5.63 -14.67
CA PHE A 105 8.37 -5.01 -13.37
C PHE A 105 9.44 -3.92 -13.49
N PRO A 106 9.25 -2.75 -12.85
CA PRO A 106 10.26 -1.72 -12.83
C PRO A 106 11.50 -2.20 -12.09
N LYS A 107 12.64 -1.58 -12.40
CA LYS A 107 13.88 -1.81 -11.64
C LYS A 107 13.67 -1.36 -10.19
N PRO A 108 14.09 -2.17 -9.19
CA PRO A 108 14.03 -1.75 -7.79
C PRO A 108 14.77 -0.41 -7.56
N PRO A 109 14.24 0.50 -6.74
CA PRO A 109 14.84 1.83 -6.51
C PRO A 109 16.14 1.77 -5.70
N SER A 110 16.35 0.72 -4.92
CA SER A 110 17.59 0.51 -4.15
C SER A 110 17.90 -0.98 -3.99
N ASN A 111 19.12 -1.30 -3.56
CA ASN A 111 19.52 -2.68 -3.29
C ASN A 111 18.74 -3.27 -2.09
N GLU A 112 18.45 -2.48 -1.06
CA GLU A 112 17.66 -2.91 0.10
C GLU A 112 16.26 -3.36 -0.31
N VAL A 113 15.61 -2.61 -1.19
CA VAL A 113 14.31 -3.00 -1.77
C VAL A 113 14.48 -4.27 -2.61
N TYR A 114 15.51 -4.34 -3.46
CA TYR A 114 15.77 -5.56 -4.24
C TYR A 114 15.94 -6.81 -3.36
N GLN A 115 16.67 -6.74 -2.24
CA GLN A 115 16.87 -7.90 -1.37
C GLN A 115 15.56 -8.45 -0.79
N ILE A 116 14.56 -7.59 -0.62
CA ILE A 116 13.22 -7.97 -0.13
C ILE A 116 12.40 -8.63 -1.25
N PHE A 117 12.47 -8.10 -2.47
CA PHE A 117 11.62 -8.54 -3.59
C PHE A 117 12.27 -9.59 -4.52
N LYS A 118 13.57 -9.90 -4.37
CA LYS A 118 14.28 -10.87 -5.22
C LYS A 118 13.68 -12.28 -5.20
N ASN A 119 13.05 -12.65 -4.10
CA ASN A 119 12.29 -13.89 -3.92
C ASN A 119 11.22 -13.62 -2.86
N THR A 120 10.00 -13.30 -3.30
CA THR A 120 8.91 -12.92 -2.41
C THR A 120 7.60 -13.54 -2.84
N ILE A 121 6.65 -13.61 -1.90
CA ILE A 121 5.28 -14.00 -2.18
C ILE A 121 4.46 -12.73 -2.37
N ILE A 122 3.74 -12.68 -3.49
CA ILE A 122 2.75 -11.64 -3.79
C ILE A 122 1.36 -12.26 -3.77
N ALA A 123 0.39 -11.52 -3.25
CA ALA A 123 -1.02 -11.90 -3.28
C ALA A 123 -1.70 -11.16 -4.43
N VAL A 124 -2.33 -11.92 -5.33
CA VAL A 124 -3.20 -11.39 -6.38
C VAL A 124 -4.64 -11.54 -5.90
N ARG A 125 -5.34 -10.40 -5.79
CA ARG A 125 -6.74 -10.30 -5.36
C ARG A 125 -7.46 -9.36 -6.32
N PRO A 126 -8.26 -9.89 -7.25
CA PRO A 126 -9.09 -9.07 -8.12
C PRO A 126 -10.21 -8.46 -7.28
N ASP A 127 -10.26 -7.12 -7.22
CA ASP A 127 -11.30 -6.34 -6.54
C ASP A 127 -12.63 -6.32 -7.32
#